data_AF-A0A139HR81-F1
#
_entry.id   AF-A0A139HR81-F1
#
_cell.length_a   1.000
_cell.length_b   1.000
_cell.length_c   1.000
_cell.angle_alpha   90.00
_cell.angle_beta   90.00
_cell.angle_gamma   90.00
#
_symmetry.space_group_name_H-M   'P 1'
#
loop_
_entity.id
_entity.type
_entity.pdbx_description
1 polymer ?
#
loop_
_entity_poly.entity_id
_entity_poly.type
_entity_poly.pdbx_seq_one_letter_code
_entity_poly.pdbx_strand_id
1 'polypeptide(L)'
;MLLNLAILEAALVVTSIASPALNRRQAGDKVGYFLTTFPLEDEAIYMYLSDGNDAHSWRQLQNSTGGGSILRSDVGSLGVRDSHLIESQDGSKFWLIATDLKVNDFKEDFNAATRFGSRSIVVWESDSSLANWSPARLTVPIVDETAGNAWAPEAEWDPLVGAYVVVFASRFWDPADVNRTGPQPPNRLMYVTTMDFQSFSPAQEYFFPGTPVIDATFLHTPDQGENVWYRWVKSEVDYLIYQERSENGILGTWSRVGGAPESERVTFAQQYNNNEGPLIFRDNVDPGLYHLWIDENTLQTYIPATARTLDDMQAWEAQSLEGFPGSIKHGQVYPVSQAQYDAIAAKYPPM
;
A
#
# COMPACT_ATOMS: atom_id res chain seq x y z
N MET A 1 -78.05 22.34 1.70
CA MET A 1 -77.48 23.11 2.82
C MET A 1 -76.70 22.10 3.64
N LEU A 2 -75.37 22.08 3.77
CA LEU A 2 -74.28 22.99 3.48
C LEU A 2 -73.06 22.16 3.06
N LEU A 3 -72.20 22.77 2.22
CA LEU A 3 -70.84 22.31 1.93
C LEU A 3 -69.98 22.32 3.20
N ASN A 4 -69.00 21.41 3.27
CA ASN A 4 -67.73 21.71 3.91
C ASN A 4 -66.58 21.09 3.09
N LEU A 5 -65.76 21.98 2.52
CA LEU A 5 -64.48 21.69 1.89
C LEU A 5 -63.44 21.49 3.00
N ALA A 6 -62.70 20.38 2.98
CA ALA A 6 -61.45 20.25 3.72
C ALA A 6 -60.33 20.00 2.70
N ILE A 7 -59.42 20.96 2.60
CA ILE A 7 -58.20 20.89 1.80
C ILE A 7 -57.23 20.00 2.58
N LEU A 8 -56.80 18.88 1.99
CA LEU A 8 -55.75 18.04 2.56
C LEU A 8 -54.44 18.39 1.84
N GLU A 9 -53.52 19.05 2.56
CA GLU A 9 -52.15 19.27 2.09
C GLU A 9 -51.40 17.94 2.02
N ALA A 10 -50.82 17.63 0.85
CA ALA A 10 -49.94 16.49 0.68
C ALA A 10 -48.56 16.82 1.27
N ALA A 11 -48.24 16.26 2.44
CA ALA A 11 -46.88 16.26 2.96
C ALA A 11 -46.02 15.31 2.12
N LEU A 12 -45.07 15.86 1.36
CA LEU A 12 -44.07 15.10 0.63
C LEU A 12 -43.06 14.54 1.64
N VAL A 13 -43.23 13.28 2.05
CA VAL A 13 -42.22 12.59 2.85
C VAL A 13 -41.07 12.21 1.90
N VAL A 14 -40.01 12.99 1.93
CA VAL A 14 -38.73 12.60 1.34
C VAL A 14 -38.09 11.60 2.29
N THR A 15 -38.27 10.31 2.03
CA THR A 15 -37.48 9.26 2.65
C THR A 15 -36.07 9.36 2.08
N SER A 16 -35.13 9.96 2.82
CA SER A 16 -33.71 9.76 2.54
C SER A 16 -33.41 8.29 2.73
N ILE A 17 -33.10 7.59 1.65
CA ILE A 17 -32.55 6.25 1.71
C ILE A 17 -31.15 6.44 2.30
N ALA A 18 -30.97 6.10 3.58
CA ALA A 18 -29.64 6.01 4.15
C ALA A 18 -28.87 4.98 3.31
N SER A 19 -27.76 5.38 2.69
CA SER A 19 -26.79 4.42 2.16
C SER A 19 -26.38 3.50 3.31
N PRO A 20 -26.41 2.17 3.15
CA PRO A 20 -25.92 1.30 4.19
C PRO A 20 -24.45 1.64 4.42
N ALA A 21 -24.10 1.95 5.67
CA ALA A 21 -22.72 2.10 6.10
C ALA A 21 -21.93 0.85 5.65
N LEU A 22 -20.83 1.07 4.95
CA LEU A 22 -19.90 0.03 4.53
C LEU A 22 -19.38 -0.68 5.78
N ASN A 23 -19.89 -1.87 6.03
CA ASN A 23 -19.23 -2.87 6.88
C ASN A 23 -19.18 -4.17 6.09
N ARG A 24 -18.25 -4.25 5.14
CA ARG A 24 -17.87 -5.52 4.52
C ARG A 24 -16.78 -6.13 5.41
N ARG A 25 -17.18 -6.93 6.40
CA ARG A 25 -16.26 -7.92 7.00
C ARG A 25 -15.97 -8.98 5.94
N GLN A 26 -14.75 -9.53 5.97
CA GLN A 26 -14.27 -10.59 5.08
C GLN A 26 -15.33 -11.69 4.96
N ALA A 27 -15.91 -11.83 3.77
CA ALA A 27 -16.91 -12.86 3.48
C ALA A 27 -16.18 -14.18 3.22
N GLY A 28 -16.88 -15.32 3.39
CA GLY A 28 -16.42 -16.64 2.96
C GLY A 28 -16.30 -16.79 1.43
N ASP A 29 -15.99 -15.71 0.71
CA ASP A 29 -15.85 -15.62 -0.74
C ASP A 29 -14.38 -15.51 -1.19
N LYS A 30 -13.45 -15.26 -0.25
CA LYS A 30 -12.00 -15.23 -0.52
C LYS A 30 -11.44 -16.63 -0.58
N VAL A 31 -10.79 -16.96 -1.69
CA VAL A 31 -10.29 -18.33 -1.96
C VAL A 31 -8.78 -18.39 -2.10
N GLY A 32 -8.12 -17.23 -2.07
CA GLY A 32 -6.69 -17.10 -2.16
C GLY A 32 -6.25 -15.64 -2.10
N TYR A 33 -4.99 -15.44 -2.45
CA TYR A 33 -4.29 -14.17 -2.38
C TYR A 33 -3.62 -13.88 -3.72
N PHE A 34 -3.47 -12.59 -3.99
CA PHE A 34 -2.80 -12.03 -5.15
C PHE A 34 -1.69 -11.12 -4.67
N LEU A 35 -0.45 -11.43 -5.04
CA LEU A 35 0.73 -10.65 -4.66
C LEU A 35 1.23 -9.86 -5.86
N THR A 36 1.50 -8.58 -5.66
CA THR A 36 2.26 -7.73 -6.58
C THR A 36 3.61 -7.39 -5.95
N THR A 37 4.67 -7.46 -6.75
CA THR A 37 6.06 -7.22 -6.31
C THR A 37 6.91 -6.81 -7.50
N PHE A 38 8.19 -6.50 -7.29
CA PHE A 38 9.16 -6.27 -8.34
C PHE A 38 10.49 -6.97 -7.98
N PRO A 39 11.18 -7.59 -8.95
CA PRO A 39 12.56 -8.01 -8.79
C PRO A 39 13.52 -6.85 -9.10
N LEU A 40 14.68 -6.83 -8.44
CA LEU A 40 15.67 -5.75 -8.55
C LEU A 40 16.24 -5.59 -9.97
N GLU A 41 16.39 -6.69 -10.69
CA GLU A 41 17.04 -6.71 -12.00
C GLU A 41 16.15 -6.19 -13.14
N ASP A 42 14.82 -6.20 -12.97
CA ASP A 42 13.88 -5.82 -14.03
C ASP A 42 13.10 -4.53 -13.74
N GLU A 43 12.88 -4.19 -12.46
CA GLU A 43 12.15 -2.99 -12.03
C GLU A 43 10.79 -2.86 -12.77
N ALA A 44 10.05 -3.96 -12.81
CA ALA A 44 8.70 -4.09 -13.38
C ALA A 44 7.79 -4.86 -12.42
N ILE A 45 6.47 -4.79 -12.60
CA ILE A 45 5.53 -5.47 -11.70
C ILE A 45 5.36 -6.92 -12.10
N TYR A 46 5.70 -7.80 -11.17
CA TYR A 46 5.50 -9.23 -11.20
C TYR A 46 4.32 -9.57 -10.31
N MET A 47 3.59 -10.63 -10.67
CA MET A 47 2.36 -11.02 -10.00
C MET A 47 2.39 -12.51 -9.65
N TYR A 48 1.82 -12.84 -8.51
CA TYR A 48 1.72 -14.21 -8.01
C TYR A 48 0.29 -14.48 -7.53
N LEU A 49 -0.15 -15.73 -7.67
CA LEU A 49 -1.33 -16.24 -6.98
C LEU A 49 -0.90 -17.22 -5.90
N SER A 50 -1.59 -17.23 -4.77
CA SER A 50 -1.40 -18.29 -3.79
C SER A 50 -1.94 -19.63 -4.31
N ASP A 51 -1.43 -20.74 -3.78
CA ASP A 51 -2.02 -22.06 -4.02
C ASP A 51 -3.22 -22.30 -3.10
N GLY A 52 -4.40 -21.95 -3.62
CA GLY A 52 -5.60 -21.90 -2.80
C GLY A 52 -5.48 -20.81 -1.74
N ASN A 53 -5.91 -21.09 -0.51
CA ASN A 53 -5.94 -20.10 0.56
C ASN A 53 -4.71 -20.13 1.48
N ASP A 54 -3.58 -20.57 0.95
CA ASP A 54 -2.31 -20.66 1.68
C ASP A 54 -1.49 -19.38 1.50
N ALA A 55 -1.36 -18.59 2.57
CA ALA A 55 -0.58 -17.35 2.57
C ALA A 55 0.94 -17.58 2.46
N HIS A 56 1.42 -18.83 2.49
CA HIS A 56 2.83 -19.19 2.41
C HIS A 56 3.23 -19.87 1.10
N SER A 57 2.25 -20.30 0.30
CA SER A 57 2.48 -21.05 -0.94
C SER A 57 2.01 -20.26 -2.15
N TRP A 58 2.92 -19.98 -3.09
CA TRP A 58 2.72 -19.03 -4.18
C TRP A 58 3.26 -19.55 -5.50
N ARG A 59 2.56 -19.22 -6.59
CA ARG A 59 3.02 -19.44 -7.95
C ARG A 59 3.17 -18.12 -8.70
N GLN A 60 4.36 -17.93 -9.28
CA GLN A 60 4.62 -16.80 -10.15
C GLN A 60 3.76 -16.93 -11.41
N LEU A 61 3.14 -15.83 -11.81
CA LEU A 61 2.40 -15.74 -13.06
C LEU A 61 3.31 -15.25 -14.18
N GLN A 62 2.96 -15.59 -15.42
CA GLN A 62 3.65 -15.09 -16.60
C GLN A 62 2.70 -14.50 -17.63
N ASN A 63 3.21 -13.58 -18.43
CA ASN A 63 2.47 -12.99 -19.54
C ASN A 63 2.41 -13.95 -20.75
N SER A 64 1.62 -13.60 -21.77
CA SER A 64 1.41 -14.42 -22.97
C SER A 64 2.67 -14.67 -23.82
N THR A 65 3.75 -13.93 -23.57
CA THR A 65 5.04 -14.09 -24.25
C THR A 65 6.05 -14.94 -23.47
N GLY A 66 5.65 -15.48 -22.30
CA GLY A 66 6.52 -16.31 -21.45
C GLY A 66 7.51 -15.51 -20.60
N GLY A 67 7.25 -14.22 -20.37
CA GLY A 67 8.03 -13.37 -19.46
C GLY A 67 7.36 -13.20 -18.09
N GLY A 68 8.15 -12.95 -17.05
CA GLY A 68 7.67 -12.80 -15.67
C GLY A 68 6.99 -11.46 -15.35
N SER A 69 7.33 -10.38 -16.05
CA SER A 69 6.70 -9.07 -15.83
C SER A 69 5.28 -9.02 -16.41
N ILE A 70 4.29 -8.71 -15.59
CA ILE A 70 2.90 -8.53 -16.04
C ILE A 70 2.63 -7.07 -16.41
N LEU A 71 3.12 -6.11 -15.60
CA LEU A 71 3.03 -4.68 -15.91
C LEU A 71 4.42 -4.08 -16.00
N ARG A 72 4.71 -3.46 -17.15
CA ARG A 72 5.93 -2.70 -17.38
C ARG A 72 5.56 -1.24 -17.64
N SER A 73 6.32 -0.31 -17.06
CA SER A 73 6.14 1.10 -17.34
C SER A 73 6.80 1.47 -18.67
N ASP A 74 6.05 2.14 -19.52
CA ASP A 74 6.50 2.82 -20.74
C ASP A 74 6.47 4.36 -20.58
N VAL A 75 6.28 4.83 -19.34
CA VAL A 75 6.21 6.24 -18.95
C VAL A 75 7.24 6.55 -17.84
N GLY A 76 7.46 7.85 -17.59
CA GLY A 76 8.36 8.27 -16.51
C GLY A 76 9.79 7.80 -16.73
N SER A 77 10.36 7.17 -15.70
CA SER A 77 11.70 6.57 -15.72
C SER A 77 11.77 5.19 -16.36
N LEU A 78 10.64 4.62 -16.80
CA LEU A 78 10.52 3.28 -17.40
C LEU A 78 10.81 2.10 -16.43
N GLY A 79 10.97 2.38 -15.14
CA GLY A 79 11.08 1.39 -14.08
C GLY A 79 10.08 1.69 -12.97
N VAL A 80 9.60 0.65 -12.30
CA VAL A 80 8.65 0.75 -11.20
C VAL A 80 8.98 -0.17 -10.06
N ARG A 81 8.65 0.31 -8.85
CA ARG A 81 8.93 -0.34 -7.57
C ARG A 81 7.79 -0.11 -6.59
N ASP A 82 7.76 -0.88 -5.51
CA ASP A 82 6.94 -0.62 -4.32
C ASP A 82 5.44 -0.48 -4.66
N SER A 83 4.88 -1.47 -5.35
CA SER A 83 3.50 -1.40 -5.85
C SER A 83 2.47 -1.54 -4.75
N HIS A 84 1.37 -0.79 -4.84
CA HIS A 84 0.20 -0.92 -3.98
C HIS A 84 -1.10 -0.93 -4.80
N LEU A 85 -2.04 -1.81 -4.46
CA LEU A 85 -3.31 -2.06 -5.12
C LEU A 85 -4.48 -1.51 -4.29
N ILE A 86 -5.38 -0.80 -4.95
CA ILE A 86 -6.49 -0.07 -4.32
C ILE A 86 -7.79 -0.44 -5.03
N GLU A 87 -8.78 -0.94 -4.28
CA GLU A 87 -10.15 -1.16 -4.78
C GLU A 87 -10.92 0.17 -4.79
N SER A 88 -11.72 0.41 -5.83
CA SER A 88 -12.66 1.52 -5.83
C SER A 88 -13.77 1.32 -4.80
N GLN A 89 -14.29 2.40 -4.20
CA GLN A 89 -15.37 2.31 -3.21
C GLN A 89 -16.63 1.60 -3.72
N ASP A 90 -16.90 1.65 -5.02
CA ASP A 90 -18.01 0.94 -5.66
C ASP A 90 -17.66 -0.49 -6.13
N GLY A 91 -16.41 -0.93 -5.93
CA GLY A 91 -15.88 -2.23 -6.35
C GLY A 91 -15.84 -2.44 -7.87
N SER A 92 -16.01 -1.38 -8.66
CA SER A 92 -16.05 -1.47 -10.12
C SER A 92 -14.69 -1.63 -10.77
N LYS A 93 -13.62 -1.17 -10.10
CA LYS A 93 -12.26 -1.17 -10.63
C LYS A 93 -11.21 -1.25 -9.52
N PHE A 94 -9.97 -1.42 -9.94
CA PHE A 94 -8.79 -1.29 -9.11
C PHE A 94 -7.81 -0.29 -9.72
N TRP A 95 -7.03 0.37 -8.87
CA TRP A 95 -5.80 1.04 -9.26
C TRP A 95 -4.61 0.26 -8.72
N LEU A 96 -3.54 0.16 -9.50
CA LEU A 96 -2.22 -0.18 -8.99
C LEU A 96 -1.33 1.04 -9.13
N ILE A 97 -0.81 1.52 -8.01
CA ILE A 97 0.16 2.61 -7.96
C ILE A 97 1.55 2.07 -7.68
N ALA A 98 2.58 2.75 -8.15
CA ALA A 98 3.97 2.36 -7.91
C ALA A 98 4.90 3.58 -7.92
N THR A 99 6.04 3.44 -7.26
CA THR A 99 7.18 4.36 -7.40
C THR A 99 7.60 4.43 -8.86
N ASP A 100 7.71 5.63 -9.44
CA ASP A 100 8.35 5.84 -10.74
C ASP A 100 9.88 5.95 -10.55
N LEU A 101 10.58 4.82 -10.60
CA LEU A 101 12.02 4.76 -10.42
C LEU A 101 12.62 3.56 -11.17
N LYS A 102 13.63 3.84 -12.00
CA LYS A 102 14.56 2.86 -12.55
C LYS A 102 15.96 3.09 -12.00
N VAL A 103 16.23 2.58 -10.80
CA VAL A 103 17.50 2.80 -10.09
C VAL A 103 18.69 2.24 -10.87
N ASN A 104 18.46 1.22 -11.71
CA ASN A 104 19.50 0.62 -12.53
C ASN A 104 20.09 1.63 -13.54
N ASP A 105 19.30 2.59 -14.02
CA ASP A 105 19.79 3.68 -14.89
C ASP A 105 20.62 4.73 -14.11
N PHE A 106 20.45 4.78 -12.78
CA PHE A 106 21.32 5.53 -11.86
C PHE A 106 22.56 4.73 -11.43
N LYS A 107 22.80 3.54 -11.99
CA LYS A 107 23.86 2.61 -11.53
C LYS A 107 23.74 2.29 -10.04
N GLU A 108 22.51 2.15 -9.57
CA GLU A 108 22.17 1.90 -8.16
C GLU A 108 22.61 3.04 -7.20
N ASP A 109 22.88 4.24 -7.71
CA ASP A 109 23.15 5.42 -6.89
C ASP A 109 21.85 6.00 -6.32
N PHE A 110 21.44 5.50 -5.16
CA PHE A 110 20.28 6.02 -4.43
C PHE A 110 20.44 7.49 -3.98
N ASN A 111 21.67 8.01 -3.87
CA ASN A 111 21.89 9.43 -3.58
C ASN A 111 21.50 10.31 -4.76
N ALA A 112 21.82 9.87 -5.98
CA ALA A 112 21.35 10.55 -7.20
C ALA A 112 19.83 10.37 -7.38
N ALA A 113 19.33 9.14 -7.20
CA ALA A 113 17.92 8.82 -7.41
C ALA A 113 16.97 9.58 -6.47
N THR A 114 17.36 9.78 -5.20
CA THR A 114 16.55 10.56 -4.26
C THR A 114 16.64 12.07 -4.51
N ARG A 115 17.74 12.55 -5.11
CA ARG A 115 17.96 13.98 -5.41
C ARG A 115 17.25 14.41 -6.66
N PHE A 116 17.19 13.57 -7.69
CA PHE A 116 16.68 13.95 -9.02
C PHE A 116 15.70 12.91 -9.57
N GLY A 117 15.03 12.19 -8.68
CA GLY A 117 14.03 11.19 -9.02
C GLY A 117 12.69 11.80 -9.42
N SER A 118 11.77 10.91 -9.75
CA SER A 118 10.40 11.31 -10.11
C SER A 118 9.64 11.83 -8.89
N ARG A 119 8.87 12.90 -9.10
CA ARG A 119 7.88 13.43 -8.15
C ARG A 119 6.47 12.97 -8.47
N SER A 120 6.34 12.11 -9.47
CA SER A 120 5.10 11.48 -9.91
C SER A 120 5.11 10.02 -9.52
N ILE A 121 3.94 9.39 -9.57
CA ILE A 121 3.78 7.94 -9.41
C ILE A 121 3.23 7.36 -10.71
N VAL A 122 3.49 6.07 -10.95
CA VAL A 122 2.87 5.35 -12.07
C VAL A 122 1.56 4.74 -11.59
N VAL A 123 0.53 4.81 -12.43
CA VAL A 123 -0.80 4.26 -12.15
C VAL A 123 -1.22 3.37 -13.31
N TRP A 124 -1.69 2.17 -12.98
CA TRP A 124 -2.50 1.32 -13.84
C TRP A 124 -3.91 1.21 -13.30
N GLU A 125 -4.89 1.01 -14.17
CA GLU A 125 -6.26 0.66 -13.79
C GLU A 125 -6.56 -0.77 -14.21
N SER A 126 -7.29 -1.51 -13.38
CA SER A 126 -7.90 -2.78 -13.75
C SER A 126 -9.41 -2.73 -13.55
N ASP A 127 -10.16 -3.49 -14.33
CA ASP A 127 -11.54 -3.80 -13.97
C ASP A 127 -11.59 -4.65 -12.69
N SER A 128 -12.78 -4.97 -12.19
CA SER A 128 -12.95 -5.75 -10.96
C SER A 128 -12.37 -7.18 -11.03
N SER A 129 -11.93 -7.65 -12.20
CA SER A 129 -11.32 -8.97 -12.38
C SER A 129 -9.85 -9.04 -11.97
N LEU A 130 -9.14 -7.89 -11.88
CA LEU A 130 -7.68 -7.81 -11.71
C LEU A 130 -6.87 -8.46 -12.85
N ALA A 131 -7.52 -8.93 -13.91
CA ALA A 131 -6.87 -9.57 -15.04
C ALA A 131 -6.62 -8.59 -16.19
N ASN A 132 -7.49 -7.59 -16.39
CA ASN A 132 -7.35 -6.64 -17.50
C ASN A 132 -6.80 -5.32 -17.01
N TRP A 133 -5.64 -4.94 -17.49
CA TRP A 133 -4.94 -3.74 -17.09
C TRP A 133 -4.91 -2.72 -18.21
N SER A 134 -5.07 -1.45 -17.87
CA SER A 134 -4.84 -0.33 -18.77
C SER A 134 -3.36 -0.23 -19.17
N PRO A 135 -3.00 0.60 -20.16
CA PRO A 135 -1.63 1.12 -20.27
C PRO A 135 -1.22 1.88 -19.00
N ALA A 136 0.09 2.02 -18.78
CA ALA A 136 0.62 2.80 -17.68
C ALA A 136 0.30 4.29 -17.87
N ARG A 137 0.05 5.00 -16.78
CA ARG A 137 -0.08 6.45 -16.76
C ARG A 137 0.82 7.05 -15.69
N LEU A 138 1.60 8.05 -16.06
CA LEU A 138 2.32 8.88 -15.10
C LEU A 138 1.39 9.97 -14.58
N THR A 139 1.36 10.17 -13.26
CA THR A 139 0.60 11.29 -12.68
C THR A 139 1.27 12.63 -12.98
N VAL A 140 0.52 13.72 -12.82
CA VAL A 140 1.15 15.01 -12.49
C VAL A 140 1.99 14.85 -11.21
N PRO A 141 3.02 15.69 -10.98
CA PRO A 141 3.79 15.64 -9.74
C PRO A 141 2.86 15.76 -8.53
N ILE A 142 2.98 14.83 -7.58
CA ILE A 142 2.16 14.80 -6.36
C ILE A 142 2.83 15.56 -5.21
N VAL A 143 4.03 16.08 -5.43
CA VAL A 143 4.81 16.87 -4.47
C VAL A 143 5.54 18.00 -5.20
N ASP A 144 5.79 19.11 -4.51
CA ASP A 144 6.33 20.34 -5.11
C ASP A 144 7.79 20.19 -5.61
N GLU A 145 8.30 21.22 -6.27
CA GLU A 145 9.60 21.19 -6.96
C GLU A 145 10.82 21.15 -6.04
N THR A 146 10.64 21.43 -4.76
CA THR A 146 11.71 21.31 -3.76
C THR A 146 11.93 19.85 -3.38
N ALA A 147 10.96 18.97 -3.63
CA ALA A 147 11.09 17.55 -3.42
C ALA A 147 11.99 16.87 -4.45
N GLY A 148 12.64 15.78 -4.08
CA GLY A 148 13.47 14.97 -5.00
C GLY A 148 12.92 13.63 -5.40
N ASN A 149 11.87 13.18 -4.71
CA ASN A 149 11.21 11.93 -5.03
C ASN A 149 9.80 11.87 -4.46
N ALA A 150 8.99 10.95 -4.98
CA ALA A 150 7.79 10.42 -4.35
C ALA A 150 7.89 8.89 -4.35
N TRP A 151 8.29 8.30 -3.23
CA TRP A 151 8.67 6.88 -3.13
C TRP A 151 7.75 6.08 -2.23
N ALA A 152 7.61 4.79 -2.54
CA ALA A 152 6.80 3.81 -1.84
C ALA A 152 5.38 4.31 -1.53
N PRO A 153 4.58 4.66 -2.56
CA PRO A 153 3.25 5.17 -2.34
C PRO A 153 2.30 4.05 -1.89
N GLU A 154 1.68 4.24 -0.73
CA GLU A 154 0.57 3.40 -0.25
C GLU A 154 -0.69 4.26 -0.14
N ALA A 155 -1.86 3.69 -0.48
CA ALA A 155 -3.09 4.47 -0.56
C ALA A 155 -4.29 3.73 0.02
N GLU A 156 -4.93 4.36 0.99
CA GLU A 156 -6.07 3.80 1.71
C GLU A 156 -7.27 4.74 1.64
N TRP A 157 -8.47 4.18 1.53
CA TRP A 157 -9.69 4.99 1.66
C TRP A 157 -9.96 5.32 3.12
N ASP A 158 -10.05 6.62 3.44
CA ASP A 158 -10.47 7.07 4.76
C ASP A 158 -11.89 7.67 4.70
N PRO A 159 -12.90 7.03 5.33
CA PRO A 159 -14.27 7.56 5.36
C PRO A 159 -14.40 8.90 6.09
N LEU A 160 -13.49 9.24 7.02
CA LEU A 160 -13.52 10.54 7.71
C LEU A 160 -13.07 11.68 6.78
N VAL A 161 -12.11 11.40 5.90
CA VAL A 161 -11.62 12.34 4.89
C VAL A 161 -12.55 12.36 3.67
N GLY A 162 -13.18 11.22 3.38
CA GLY A 162 -14.00 11.04 2.18
C GLY A 162 -13.17 11.01 0.90
N ALA A 163 -11.92 10.53 0.99
CA ALA A 163 -10.98 10.39 -0.12
C ALA A 163 -9.97 9.27 0.15
N TYR A 164 -9.24 8.85 -0.90
CA TYR A 164 -8.03 8.05 -0.73
C TYR A 164 -6.90 8.93 -0.21
N VAL A 165 -6.26 8.51 0.87
CA VAL A 165 -5.06 9.13 1.44
C VAL A 165 -3.86 8.36 0.90
N VAL A 166 -3.07 9.01 0.05
CA VAL A 166 -1.83 8.44 -0.52
C VAL A 166 -0.66 8.93 0.33
N VAL A 167 0.00 8.02 1.04
CA VAL A 167 1.19 8.29 1.85
C VAL A 167 2.44 7.85 1.08
N PHE A 168 3.48 8.69 1.06
CA PHE A 168 4.73 8.40 0.35
C PHE A 168 5.93 9.08 1.03
N ALA A 169 7.13 8.55 0.83
CA ALA A 169 8.36 9.15 1.32
C ALA A 169 8.90 10.22 0.36
N SER A 170 9.44 11.30 0.93
CA SER A 170 10.10 12.36 0.15
C SER A 170 11.18 13.09 0.96
N ARG A 171 12.04 13.81 0.22
CA ARG A 171 13.12 14.67 0.72
C ARG A 171 12.99 16.05 0.10
N PHE A 172 13.23 17.10 0.88
CA PHE A 172 13.02 18.49 0.46
C PHE A 172 14.31 19.30 0.53
N TRP A 173 14.70 19.88 -0.60
CA TRP A 173 15.88 20.74 -0.72
C TRP A 173 15.51 22.21 -0.56
N ASP A 174 16.51 23.03 -0.25
CA ASP A 174 16.34 24.48 -0.26
C ASP A 174 15.92 24.92 -1.68
N PRO A 175 14.81 25.66 -1.84
CA PRO A 175 14.40 26.20 -3.15
C PRO A 175 15.50 27.01 -3.86
N ALA A 176 16.44 27.61 -3.11
CA ALA A 176 17.57 28.35 -3.67
C ALA A 176 18.72 27.44 -4.16
N ASP A 177 18.81 26.19 -3.68
CA ASP A 177 19.82 25.19 -4.12
C ASP A 177 19.24 24.29 -5.22
N VAL A 178 18.99 24.88 -6.39
CA VAL A 178 18.45 24.16 -7.56
C VAL A 178 19.30 22.97 -8.00
N ASN A 179 20.61 23.02 -7.70
CA ASN A 179 21.57 21.95 -8.01
C ASN A 179 21.68 20.90 -6.90
N ARG A 180 20.97 21.09 -5.78
CA ARG A 180 20.87 20.14 -4.67
C ARG A 180 22.25 19.68 -4.19
N THR A 181 23.17 20.63 -4.06
CA THR A 181 24.59 20.40 -3.73
C THR A 181 24.83 20.16 -2.24
N GLY A 182 23.88 20.56 -1.39
CA GLY A 182 23.96 20.36 0.06
C GLY A 182 23.90 18.88 0.51
N PRO A 183 24.10 18.63 1.82
CA PRO A 183 23.88 17.31 2.42
C PRO A 183 22.45 16.85 2.16
N GLN A 184 22.27 15.53 2.08
CA GLN A 184 20.95 14.95 1.79
C GLN A 184 20.00 15.22 2.98
N PRO A 185 18.88 15.93 2.77
CA PRO A 185 17.91 16.20 3.84
C PRO A 185 17.21 14.89 4.25
N PRO A 186 16.71 14.73 5.49
CA PRO A 186 16.08 13.48 5.93
C PRO A 186 14.81 13.17 5.12
N ASN A 187 14.53 11.88 4.89
CA ASN A 187 13.20 11.49 4.40
C ASN A 187 12.13 11.83 5.44
N ARG A 188 10.96 12.19 4.93
CA ARG A 188 9.72 12.36 5.69
C ARG A 188 8.61 11.65 4.95
N LEU A 189 7.59 11.22 5.68
CA LEU A 189 6.36 10.77 5.06
C LEU A 189 5.50 11.99 4.77
N MET A 190 5.00 12.05 3.55
CA MET A 190 4.08 13.04 3.02
C MET A 190 2.76 12.35 2.69
N TYR A 191 1.69 13.12 2.56
CA TYR A 191 0.45 12.61 1.98
C TYR A 191 -0.21 13.60 1.03
N VAL A 192 -0.99 13.04 0.12
CA VAL A 192 -1.99 13.75 -0.71
C VAL A 192 -3.32 13.01 -0.60
N THR A 193 -4.42 13.70 -0.91
CA THR A 193 -5.74 13.06 -1.06
C THR A 193 -6.17 13.04 -2.52
N THR A 194 -6.85 11.98 -2.95
CA THR A 194 -7.41 11.84 -4.29
C THR A 194 -8.72 11.05 -4.27
N MET A 195 -9.55 11.22 -5.30
CA MET A 195 -10.74 10.40 -5.54
C MET A 195 -10.58 9.46 -6.73
N ASP A 196 -9.60 9.73 -7.60
CA ASP A 196 -9.53 9.16 -8.95
C ASP A 196 -8.10 8.82 -9.42
N PHE A 197 -7.08 9.12 -8.59
CA PHE A 197 -5.66 8.99 -8.91
C PHE A 197 -5.23 9.79 -10.16
N GLN A 198 -6.02 10.80 -10.55
CA GLN A 198 -5.70 11.75 -11.63
C GLN A 198 -5.45 13.14 -11.07
N SER A 199 -6.30 13.56 -10.14
CA SER A 199 -6.22 14.83 -9.44
C SER A 199 -5.86 14.61 -7.97
N PHE A 200 -4.96 15.45 -7.45
CA PHE A 200 -4.43 15.33 -6.10
C PHE A 200 -4.54 16.66 -5.36
N SER A 201 -4.77 16.61 -4.06
CA SER A 201 -4.58 17.78 -3.20
C SER A 201 -3.11 18.23 -3.21
N PRO A 202 -2.80 19.45 -2.74
CA PRO A 202 -1.44 19.78 -2.34
C PRO A 202 -0.90 18.77 -1.31
N ALA A 203 0.38 18.42 -1.42
CA ALA A 203 1.06 17.56 -0.45
C ALA A 203 1.15 18.22 0.93
N GLN A 204 1.00 17.42 1.98
CA GLN A 204 1.17 17.82 3.37
C GLN A 204 2.08 16.83 4.08
N GLU A 205 2.79 17.29 5.11
CA GLU A 205 3.61 16.38 5.93
C GLU A 205 2.69 15.42 6.68
N TYR A 206 2.87 14.12 6.44
CA TYR A 206 2.14 13.06 7.13
C TYR A 206 2.80 12.78 8.47
N PHE A 207 4.12 12.57 8.45
CA PHE A 207 4.85 12.17 9.64
C PHE A 207 6.37 12.41 9.51
N PHE A 208 6.92 13.11 10.49
CA PHE A 208 8.35 13.27 10.70
C PHE A 208 8.67 13.39 12.21
N PRO A 209 9.17 12.33 12.85
CA PRO A 209 9.44 12.32 14.30
C PRO A 209 10.74 13.05 14.69
N GLY A 210 11.33 13.83 13.77
CA GLY A 210 12.65 14.44 13.92
C GLY A 210 13.81 13.57 13.39
N THR A 211 13.54 12.32 13.03
CA THR A 211 14.48 11.38 12.39
C THR A 211 13.92 10.88 11.07
N PRO A 212 14.78 10.50 10.10
CA PRO A 212 14.33 10.05 8.79
C PRO A 212 13.54 8.73 8.86
N VAL A 213 12.44 8.67 8.11
CA VAL A 213 11.51 7.53 8.05
C VAL A 213 11.01 7.31 6.62
N ILE A 214 10.75 6.06 6.27
CA ILE A 214 10.20 5.64 4.97
C ILE A 214 9.26 4.42 5.14
N ASP A 215 8.71 3.93 4.03
CA ASP A 215 7.99 2.67 3.90
C ASP A 215 6.92 2.47 4.97
N ALA A 216 5.83 3.25 4.85
CA ALA A 216 4.66 3.09 5.69
C ALA A 216 3.66 2.12 5.07
N THR A 217 3.19 1.15 5.85
CA THR A 217 2.02 0.33 5.49
C THR A 217 0.96 0.41 6.57
N PHE A 218 -0.31 0.22 6.20
CA PHE A 218 -1.47 0.48 7.04
C PHE A 218 -2.40 -0.73 7.13
N LEU A 219 -3.12 -0.82 8.24
CA LEU A 219 -4.22 -1.77 8.39
C LEU A 219 -5.38 -1.11 9.12
N HIS A 220 -6.53 -1.01 8.45
CA HIS A 220 -7.78 -0.60 9.08
C HIS A 220 -8.42 -1.75 9.88
N THR A 221 -8.89 -1.45 11.09
CA THR A 221 -9.45 -2.46 12.01
C THR A 221 -10.83 -2.04 12.56
N PRO A 222 -11.86 -1.95 11.69
CA PRO A 222 -13.20 -1.51 12.08
C PRO A 222 -13.88 -2.43 13.10
N ASP A 223 -13.41 -3.67 13.24
CA ASP A 223 -13.80 -4.62 14.27
C ASP A 223 -13.31 -4.24 15.68
N GLN A 224 -12.21 -3.48 15.79
CA GLN A 224 -11.70 -2.93 17.05
C GLN A 224 -12.23 -1.50 17.32
N GLY A 225 -12.67 -0.80 16.27
CA GLY A 225 -13.36 0.47 16.32
C GLY A 225 -13.34 1.13 14.95
N GLU A 226 -14.40 1.88 14.61
CA GLU A 226 -14.62 2.42 13.24
C GLU A 226 -13.42 3.20 12.68
N ASN A 227 -12.66 3.87 13.55
CA ASN A 227 -11.51 4.69 13.18
C ASN A 227 -10.17 4.14 13.69
N VAL A 228 -10.11 2.85 14.06
CA VAL A 228 -8.88 2.22 14.56
C VAL A 228 -8.01 1.75 13.40
N TRP A 229 -6.80 2.30 13.33
CA TRP A 229 -5.79 1.96 12.33
C TRP A 229 -4.49 1.53 13.00
N TYR A 230 -3.77 0.64 12.33
CA TYR A 230 -2.38 0.32 12.64
C TYR A 230 -1.50 0.76 11.49
N ARG A 231 -0.25 1.10 11.80
CA ARG A 231 0.78 1.33 10.79
C ARG A 231 2.11 0.72 11.20
N TRP A 232 2.91 0.39 10.21
CA TRP A 232 4.31 0.01 10.35
C TRP A 232 5.14 0.98 9.56
N VAL A 233 6.28 1.40 10.10
CA VAL A 233 7.15 2.40 9.49
C VAL A 233 8.60 1.98 9.65
N LYS A 234 9.41 2.14 8.60
CA LYS A 234 10.87 1.98 8.67
C LYS A 234 11.51 3.24 9.26
N SER A 235 12.35 3.04 10.26
CA SER A 235 13.29 4.05 10.73
C SER A 235 14.58 3.97 9.91
N GLU A 236 15.02 5.06 9.29
CA GLU A 236 16.31 5.11 8.58
C GLU A 236 17.50 5.40 9.53
N VAL A 237 17.29 5.36 10.85
CA VAL A 237 18.37 5.51 11.86
C VAL A 237 18.98 4.15 12.20
N ASP A 238 18.14 3.16 12.42
CA ASP A 238 18.51 1.79 12.80
C ASP A 238 18.12 0.77 11.73
N TYR A 239 17.44 1.18 10.67
CA TYR A 239 16.97 0.33 9.56
C TYR A 239 16.03 -0.80 10.02
N LEU A 240 15.25 -0.54 11.06
CA LEU A 240 14.27 -1.47 11.63
C LEU A 240 12.86 -0.91 11.54
N ILE A 241 11.90 -1.82 11.64
CA ILE A 241 10.46 -1.52 11.59
C ILE A 241 9.91 -1.35 13.00
N TYR A 242 9.03 -0.39 13.15
CA TYR A 242 8.19 -0.28 14.33
C TYR A 242 6.72 -0.15 13.97
N GLN A 243 5.87 -0.35 14.97
CA GLN A 243 4.42 -0.40 14.83
C GLN A 243 3.73 0.62 15.75
N GLU A 244 2.69 1.24 15.22
CA GLU A 244 1.86 2.22 15.93
C GLU A 244 0.38 1.99 15.67
N ARG A 245 -0.45 2.56 16.53
CA ARG A 245 -1.91 2.52 16.49
C ARG A 245 -2.49 3.93 16.59
N SER A 246 -3.57 4.16 15.87
CA SER A 246 -4.42 5.35 15.91
C SER A 246 -5.86 4.94 16.21
N GLU A 247 -6.58 5.74 16.99
CA GLU A 247 -8.03 5.55 17.26
C GLU A 247 -8.91 6.57 16.55
N ASN A 248 -8.31 7.51 15.83
CA ASN A 248 -8.96 8.66 15.23
C ASN A 248 -8.61 8.83 13.73
N GLY A 249 -8.40 7.72 13.03
CA GLY A 249 -8.21 7.70 11.58
C GLY A 249 -6.75 7.64 11.13
N ILE A 250 -6.54 7.46 9.82
CA ILE A 250 -5.20 7.35 9.22
C ILE A 250 -4.39 8.66 9.34
N LEU A 251 -5.08 9.81 9.29
CA LEU A 251 -4.54 11.15 9.55
C LEU A 251 -4.62 11.55 11.04
N GLY A 252 -4.91 10.58 11.91
CA GLY A 252 -5.07 10.78 13.34
C GLY A 252 -3.76 10.89 14.12
N THR A 253 -3.87 10.73 15.43
CA THR A 253 -2.72 10.68 16.34
C THR A 253 -2.27 9.24 16.51
N TRP A 254 -0.97 9.02 16.35
CA TRP A 254 -0.36 7.71 16.45
C TRP A 254 0.36 7.52 17.78
N SER A 255 0.30 6.31 18.32
CA SER A 255 1.00 5.91 19.53
C SER A 255 1.57 4.51 19.37
N ARG A 256 2.67 4.21 20.07
CA ARG A 256 3.25 2.87 20.10
C ARG A 256 2.22 1.85 20.57
N VAL A 257 2.12 0.74 19.84
CA VAL A 257 1.24 -0.37 20.23
C VAL A 257 1.57 -0.87 21.63
N GLY A 258 0.54 -1.20 22.41
CA GLY A 258 0.70 -1.67 23.79
C GLY A 258 1.35 -0.67 24.77
N GLY A 259 1.57 0.58 24.36
CA GLY A 259 2.34 1.56 25.15
C GLY A 259 3.86 1.26 25.18
N ALA A 260 4.37 0.55 24.18
CA ALA A 260 5.78 0.22 24.05
C ALA A 260 6.69 1.49 24.02
N PRO A 261 7.93 1.41 24.51
CA PRO A 261 8.88 2.52 24.42
C PRO A 261 9.30 2.81 22.97
N GLU A 262 9.72 4.04 22.69
CA GLU A 262 10.18 4.49 21.36
C GLU A 262 11.35 3.66 20.79
N SER A 263 12.12 2.99 21.63
CA SER A 263 13.22 2.11 21.22
C SER A 263 12.77 0.73 20.74
N GLU A 264 11.52 0.34 20.99
CA GLU A 264 11.04 -0.99 20.63
C GLU A 264 10.78 -1.10 19.12
N ARG A 265 11.08 -2.27 18.57
CA ARG A 265 10.99 -2.61 17.15
C ARG A 265 10.31 -3.96 17.00
N VAL A 266 9.76 -4.24 15.84
CA VAL A 266 9.20 -5.55 15.49
C VAL A 266 10.27 -6.63 15.64
N THR A 267 10.05 -7.59 16.55
CA THR A 267 11.15 -8.39 17.11
C THR A 267 11.71 -9.45 16.17
N PHE A 268 10.85 -10.12 15.39
CA PHE A 268 11.28 -11.23 14.53
C PHE A 268 12.32 -10.82 13.46
N ALA A 269 12.32 -9.54 13.08
CA ALA A 269 13.21 -8.98 12.08
C ALA A 269 14.47 -8.31 12.67
N GLN A 270 14.58 -8.16 14.00
CA GLN A 270 15.70 -7.44 14.66
C GLN A 270 17.08 -8.09 14.43
N GLN A 271 17.12 -9.37 14.05
CA GLN A 271 18.37 -10.07 13.73
C GLN A 271 18.96 -9.66 12.37
N TYR A 272 18.23 -8.89 11.56
CA TYR A 272 18.66 -8.39 10.26
C TYR A 272 19.02 -6.90 10.33
N ASN A 273 19.88 -6.46 9.42
CA ASN A 273 20.53 -5.14 9.50
C ASN A 273 19.97 -4.10 8.53
N ASN A 274 19.07 -4.48 7.61
CA ASN A 274 18.41 -3.53 6.71
C ASN A 274 17.02 -4.05 6.29
N ASN A 275 16.05 -3.81 7.18
CA ASN A 275 14.65 -4.14 6.97
C ASN A 275 13.92 -2.97 6.30
N GLU A 276 13.02 -3.28 5.37
CA GLU A 276 12.26 -2.30 4.60
C GLU A 276 10.93 -2.84 4.12
N GLY A 277 10.15 -1.98 3.45
CA GLY A 277 8.88 -2.34 2.81
C GLY A 277 8.00 -3.32 3.61
N PRO A 278 7.60 -2.99 4.86
CA PRO A 278 6.69 -3.86 5.59
C PRO A 278 5.38 -4.00 4.81
N LEU A 279 4.80 -5.20 4.84
CA LEU A 279 3.55 -5.55 4.18
C LEU A 279 2.68 -6.31 5.18
N ILE A 280 1.48 -5.80 5.45
CA ILE A 280 0.52 -6.36 6.43
C ILE A 280 -0.76 -6.82 5.73
N PHE A 281 -1.29 -7.98 6.12
CA PHE A 281 -2.62 -8.42 5.70
C PHE A 281 -3.26 -9.36 6.72
N ARG A 282 -4.58 -9.50 6.65
CA ARG A 282 -5.34 -10.47 7.45
C ARG A 282 -5.39 -11.81 6.75
N ASP A 283 -5.40 -12.89 7.53
CA ASP A 283 -5.68 -14.21 6.99
C ASP A 283 -7.14 -14.33 6.51
N ASN A 284 -7.36 -15.06 5.42
CA ASN A 284 -8.68 -15.30 4.83
C ASN A 284 -9.52 -16.33 5.59
N VAL A 285 -8.91 -17.21 6.38
CA VAL A 285 -9.56 -18.33 7.07
C VAL A 285 -9.67 -18.08 8.57
N ASP A 286 -8.58 -17.66 9.21
CA ASP A 286 -8.54 -17.35 10.64
C ASP A 286 -8.64 -15.83 10.86
N PRO A 287 -9.82 -15.28 11.24
CA PRO A 287 -10.01 -13.84 11.39
C PRO A 287 -9.17 -13.22 12.52
N GLY A 288 -8.57 -14.05 13.39
CA GLY A 288 -7.66 -13.61 14.44
C GLY A 288 -6.18 -13.71 14.07
N LEU A 289 -5.84 -14.10 12.84
CA LEU A 289 -4.46 -14.24 12.38
C LEU A 289 -4.09 -13.12 11.40
N TYR A 290 -2.94 -12.50 11.66
CA TYR A 290 -2.35 -11.46 10.83
C TYR A 290 -1.01 -11.94 10.27
N HIS A 291 -0.70 -11.52 9.05
CA HIS A 291 0.56 -11.79 8.37
C HIS A 291 1.33 -10.48 8.20
N LEU A 292 2.58 -10.44 8.62
CA LEU A 292 3.50 -9.32 8.40
C LEU A 292 4.74 -9.83 7.69
N TRP A 293 5.03 -9.29 6.52
CA TRP A 293 6.25 -9.57 5.79
C TRP A 293 7.13 -8.32 5.82
N ILE A 294 8.43 -8.52 5.96
CA ILE A 294 9.41 -7.43 5.92
C ILE A 294 10.42 -7.74 4.82
N ASP A 295 10.61 -6.81 3.89
CA ASP A 295 11.61 -6.92 2.83
C ASP A 295 13.00 -6.78 3.46
N GLU A 296 13.82 -7.82 3.38
CA GLU A 296 15.18 -7.80 3.91
C GLU A 296 16.19 -7.71 2.76
N ASN A 297 16.95 -6.63 2.78
CA ASN A 297 17.76 -6.24 1.64
C ASN A 297 18.94 -7.18 1.36
N THR A 298 19.49 -7.85 2.38
CA THR A 298 20.61 -8.79 2.21
C THR A 298 20.17 -10.10 1.57
N LEU A 299 19.02 -10.62 1.97
CA LEU A 299 18.39 -11.82 1.43
C LEU A 299 17.72 -11.56 0.08
N GLN A 300 17.46 -10.28 -0.25
CA GLN A 300 16.71 -9.87 -1.43
C GLN A 300 15.36 -10.59 -1.52
N THR A 301 14.71 -10.74 -0.38
CA THR A 301 13.38 -11.35 -0.27
C THR A 301 12.66 -10.87 0.97
N TYR A 302 11.36 -11.12 1.03
CA TYR A 302 10.57 -10.96 2.24
C TYR A 302 10.87 -12.04 3.29
N ILE A 303 10.93 -11.64 4.56
CA ILE A 303 10.84 -12.53 5.72
C ILE A 303 9.41 -12.49 6.29
N PRO A 304 8.68 -13.62 6.29
CA PRO A 304 7.30 -13.67 6.77
C PRO A 304 7.21 -13.94 8.28
N ALA A 305 6.22 -13.33 8.94
CA ALA A 305 5.82 -13.62 10.30
C ALA A 305 4.28 -13.59 10.44
N THR A 306 3.79 -14.19 11.52
CA THR A 306 2.36 -14.11 11.89
C THR A 306 2.19 -13.65 13.33
N ALA A 307 1.04 -13.06 13.64
CA ALA A 307 0.66 -12.71 15.00
C ALA A 307 -0.85 -12.88 15.20
N ARG A 308 -1.26 -13.04 16.47
CA ARG A 308 -2.69 -13.05 16.87
C ARG A 308 -3.16 -11.75 17.52
N THR A 309 -2.27 -10.77 17.63
CA THR A 309 -2.56 -9.43 18.13
C THR A 309 -1.76 -8.42 17.35
N LEU A 310 -2.31 -7.22 17.20
CA LEU A 310 -1.63 -6.06 16.65
C LEU A 310 -1.11 -5.14 17.76
N ASP A 311 -1.47 -5.36 19.02
CA ASP A 311 -1.12 -4.47 20.14
C ASP A 311 0.25 -4.78 20.78
N ASP A 312 1.10 -5.60 20.15
CA ASP A 312 2.40 -6.02 20.69
C ASP A 312 3.42 -6.31 19.56
N MET A 313 4.54 -5.56 19.53
CA MET A 313 5.61 -5.74 18.54
C MET A 313 6.44 -7.02 18.75
N GLN A 314 6.31 -7.69 19.89
CA GLN A 314 6.97 -8.96 20.21
C GLN A 314 6.11 -10.18 19.85
N ALA A 315 4.82 -9.98 19.55
CA ALA A 315 3.90 -11.06 19.23
C ALA A 315 4.10 -11.68 17.84
N TRP A 316 4.96 -11.10 17.01
CA TRP A 316 5.26 -11.59 15.66
C TRP A 316 6.18 -12.82 15.70
N GLU A 317 5.66 -13.95 15.24
CA GLU A 317 6.36 -15.22 15.14
C GLU A 317 6.83 -15.45 13.70
N ALA A 318 8.15 -15.48 13.49
CA ALA A 318 8.75 -15.76 12.19
C ALA A 318 8.25 -17.10 11.61
N GLN A 319 7.95 -17.10 10.32
CA GLN A 319 7.59 -18.29 9.56
C GLN A 319 8.83 -18.80 8.79
N SER A 320 8.76 -20.06 8.32
CA SER A 320 9.81 -20.64 7.49
C SER A 320 10.02 -19.84 6.19
N LEU A 321 11.19 -19.96 5.57
CA LEU A 321 11.39 -19.52 4.17
C LEU A 321 11.34 -20.70 3.20
N GLU A 322 11.14 -21.92 3.70
CA GLU A 322 11.07 -23.13 2.88
C GLU A 322 9.85 -23.09 1.97
N GLY A 323 10.08 -23.00 0.66
CA GLY A 323 9.01 -22.93 -0.35
C GLY A 323 8.42 -21.52 -0.53
N PHE A 324 8.86 -20.54 0.25
CA PHE A 324 8.46 -19.14 0.08
C PHE A 324 9.15 -18.53 -1.15
N PRO A 325 8.51 -17.60 -1.88
CA PRO A 325 9.14 -17.01 -3.06
C PRO A 325 10.45 -16.29 -2.70
N GLY A 326 11.48 -16.51 -3.53
CA GLY A 326 12.72 -15.73 -3.50
C GLY A 326 12.66 -14.56 -4.47
N SER A 327 13.59 -13.62 -4.34
CA SER A 327 13.75 -12.49 -5.27
C SER A 327 12.49 -11.60 -5.41
N ILE A 328 11.69 -11.52 -4.34
CA ILE A 328 10.51 -10.64 -4.25
C ILE A 328 10.78 -9.51 -3.25
N LYS A 329 10.46 -8.28 -3.62
CA LYS A 329 10.65 -7.09 -2.77
C LYS A 329 9.35 -6.32 -2.56
N HIS A 330 9.46 -5.18 -1.87
CA HIS A 330 8.38 -4.26 -1.52
C HIS A 330 7.20 -4.24 -2.53
N GLY A 331 6.00 -4.54 -2.04
CA GLY A 331 4.80 -4.78 -2.82
C GLY A 331 3.59 -4.99 -1.91
N GLN A 332 2.57 -5.73 -2.35
CA GLN A 332 1.35 -5.95 -1.55
C GLN A 332 0.73 -7.33 -1.79
N VAL A 333 0.12 -7.89 -0.74
CA VAL A 333 -0.77 -9.05 -0.82
C VAL A 333 -2.23 -8.59 -0.71
N TYR A 334 -3.05 -9.00 -1.67
CA TYR A 334 -4.48 -8.69 -1.72
C TYR A 334 -5.35 -9.97 -1.68
N PRO A 335 -6.38 -10.06 -0.83
CA PRO A 335 -7.27 -11.22 -0.80
C PRO A 335 -8.26 -11.21 -1.97
N VAL A 336 -8.29 -12.28 -2.75
CA VAL A 336 -9.10 -12.37 -3.98
C VAL A 336 -10.29 -13.31 -3.85
N SER A 337 -11.40 -12.94 -4.50
CA SER A 337 -12.57 -13.80 -4.67
C SER A 337 -12.31 -14.92 -5.69
N GLN A 338 -13.18 -15.94 -5.72
CA GLN A 338 -13.10 -16.99 -6.74
C GLN A 338 -13.10 -16.43 -8.17
N ALA A 339 -13.97 -15.47 -8.47
CA ALA A 339 -14.07 -14.88 -9.80
C ALA A 339 -12.79 -14.15 -10.23
N GLN A 340 -12.14 -13.43 -9.30
CA GLN A 340 -10.86 -12.77 -9.54
C GLN A 340 -9.75 -13.80 -9.73
N TYR A 341 -9.65 -14.78 -8.83
CA TYR A 341 -8.64 -15.83 -8.90
C TYR A 341 -8.70 -16.59 -10.24
N ASP A 342 -9.90 -16.98 -10.67
CA ASP A 342 -10.11 -17.67 -11.95
C ASP A 342 -9.79 -16.78 -13.16
N ALA A 343 -10.20 -15.51 -13.13
CA ALA A 343 -9.92 -14.57 -14.22
C ALA A 343 -8.43 -14.30 -14.38
N ILE A 344 -7.70 -14.10 -13.26
CA ILE A 344 -6.25 -13.94 -13.25
C ILE A 344 -5.58 -15.20 -13.79
N ALA A 345 -5.90 -16.38 -13.24
CA ALA A 345 -5.28 -17.65 -13.63
C ALA A 345 -5.56 -18.03 -15.10
N ALA A 346 -6.75 -17.70 -15.62
CA ALA A 346 -7.10 -17.96 -17.01
C ALA A 346 -6.29 -17.09 -17.99
N LYS A 347 -5.92 -15.87 -17.59
CA LYS A 347 -5.17 -14.94 -18.45
C LYS A 347 -3.67 -15.07 -18.30
N TYR A 348 -3.21 -15.30 -17.07
CA TYR A 348 -1.80 -15.36 -16.70
C TYR A 348 -1.52 -16.75 -16.13
N PRO A 349 -1.05 -17.71 -16.95
CA PRO A 349 -0.73 -19.03 -16.44
C PRO A 349 0.46 -18.96 -15.48
N PRO A 350 0.62 -19.95 -14.59
CA PRO A 350 1.83 -20.10 -13.80
C PRO A 350 3.07 -20.25 -14.68
N MET A 351 4.24 -19.82 -14.18
CA MET A 351 5.54 -20.02 -14.82
C MET A 351 5.98 -21.48 -14.85
#